data_AF-A0AAQ0KGD1-F1
#
_entry.id   AF-A0AAQ0KGD1-F1
#
_cell.length_a   1.000
_cell.length_b   1.000
_cell.length_c   1.000
_cell.angle_alpha   90.00
_cell.angle_beta   90.00
_cell.angle_gamma   90.00
#
_symmetry.space_group_name_H-M   'P 1'
#
loop_
_entity.id
_entity.type
_entity.pdbx_description
1 polymer ?
#
loop_
_entity_poly.entity_id
_entity_poly.type
_entity_poly.pdbx_seq_one_letter_code
_entity_poly.pdbx_strand_id
1 'polypeptide(L)'
;MALRTGSLLVVAVGLVVGLSGCAGTGADDGPTGTTHRASTSASSTPSAAGSSATAASDDERVASFCAANAAAAEAVQGDVAGDITARQRQAEATRALLPVPDADSDVSAGAEKFAAAADETVAILRTFPPESKVSDVGTDPRFLQSDAMRAAASDAEYRAFLAWVLQTCMTTQ
;
A
#
# COMPACT_ATOMS: atom_id res chain seq x y z
N MET A 1 -14.55 -11.86 -37.04
CA MET A 1 -13.45 -11.75 -36.05
C MET A 1 -13.58 -10.39 -35.38
N ALA A 2 -14.29 -10.33 -34.25
CA ALA A 2 -14.43 -9.11 -33.46
C ALA A 2 -13.28 -9.09 -32.43
N LEU A 3 -12.35 -8.15 -32.57
CA LEU A 3 -11.29 -7.93 -31.61
C LEU A 3 -11.92 -7.49 -30.28
N ARG A 4 -11.63 -8.25 -29.22
CA ARG A 4 -12.03 -7.99 -27.84
C ARG A 4 -11.26 -6.78 -27.30
N THR A 5 -11.70 -5.57 -27.64
CA THR A 5 -11.17 -4.31 -27.11
C THR A 5 -11.91 -3.90 -25.83
N GLY A 6 -12.09 -4.84 -24.89
CA GLY A 6 -12.95 -4.65 -23.71
C GLY A 6 -12.28 -4.89 -22.35
N SER A 7 -11.06 -5.42 -22.31
CA SER A 7 -10.42 -5.88 -21.07
C SER A 7 -9.33 -4.96 -20.51
N LEU A 8 -9.18 -3.74 -21.06
CA LEU A 8 -8.05 -2.86 -20.73
C LEU A 8 -8.36 -1.71 -19.76
N LEU A 9 -9.63 -1.48 -19.39
CA LEU A 9 -10.04 -0.24 -18.72
C LEU A 9 -10.37 -0.37 -17.22
N VAL A 10 -10.18 -1.56 -16.63
CA VAL A 10 -10.32 -1.78 -15.17
C VAL A 10 -8.96 -1.68 -14.45
N VAL A 11 -7.87 -1.48 -15.21
CA VAL A 11 -6.51 -1.37 -14.66
C VAL A 11 -6.07 0.08 -14.47
N ALA A 12 -6.99 0.98 -14.11
CA ALA A 12 -6.65 2.39 -13.88
C ALA A 12 -6.15 2.69 -12.45
N VAL A 13 -6.25 1.73 -11.52
CA VAL A 13 -5.76 1.88 -10.13
C VAL A 13 -4.71 0.80 -9.77
N GLY A 14 -4.16 0.10 -10.77
CA GLY A 14 -3.27 -1.04 -10.53
C GLY A 14 -2.25 -1.35 -11.63
N LEU A 15 -1.99 -0.43 -12.58
CA LEU A 15 -0.96 -0.66 -13.60
C LEU A 15 0.28 0.20 -13.34
N VAL A 16 1.14 -0.27 -12.44
CA VAL A 16 2.59 -0.03 -12.54
C VAL A 16 3.27 -1.38 -12.30
N VAL A 17 3.64 -2.04 -13.40
CA VAL A 17 4.19 -3.39 -13.40
C VAL A 17 5.72 -3.34 -13.23
N GLY A 18 6.21 -4.03 -12.21
CA GLY A 18 7.35 -4.96 -12.28
C GLY A 18 8.75 -4.44 -11.90
N LEU A 19 9.28 -4.93 -10.78
CA LEU A 19 10.35 -5.96 -10.67
C LEU A 19 11.25 -5.76 -9.44
N SER A 20 11.22 -6.77 -8.56
CA SER A 20 12.34 -7.29 -7.76
C SER A 20 12.82 -6.50 -6.54
N GLY A 21 12.52 -7.05 -5.36
CA GLY A 21 13.19 -6.75 -4.11
C GLY A 21 12.84 -7.78 -3.03
N CYS A 22 13.40 -8.99 -3.12
CA CYS A 22 13.37 -9.95 -2.02
C CYS A 22 14.07 -9.34 -0.80
N ALA A 23 13.31 -8.80 0.16
CA ALA A 23 13.79 -8.65 1.53
C ALA A 23 13.49 -9.95 2.29
N GLY A 24 14.55 -10.62 2.70
CA GLY A 24 14.57 -12.02 3.12
C GLY A 24 13.60 -12.39 4.23
N THR A 25 13.06 -13.61 4.09
CA THR A 25 12.45 -14.39 5.16
C THR A 25 13.47 -14.66 6.26
N GLY A 26 13.43 -13.88 7.33
CA GLY A 26 13.97 -14.29 8.63
C GLY A 26 12.98 -15.24 9.31
N ALA A 27 13.00 -16.51 8.92
CA ALA A 27 12.38 -17.59 9.67
C ALA A 27 13.34 -17.99 10.80
N ASP A 28 13.04 -17.58 12.03
CA ASP A 28 13.73 -18.10 13.22
C ASP A 28 13.04 -19.41 13.63
N ASP A 29 13.53 -20.51 13.06
CA ASP A 29 13.27 -21.86 13.55
C ASP A 29 14.11 -22.11 14.81
N GLY A 30 13.45 -22.19 15.97
CA GLY A 30 13.96 -22.99 17.09
C GLY A 30 13.85 -24.49 16.73
N PRO A 31 14.59 -25.41 17.39
CA PRO A 31 14.21 -25.71 18.79
C PRO A 31 15.30 -26.31 19.73
N THR A 32 14.98 -26.23 21.03
CA THR A 32 15.27 -27.16 22.17
C THR A 32 16.69 -27.42 22.70
N GLY A 33 16.86 -27.28 24.02
CA GLY A 33 17.90 -27.96 24.81
C GLY A 33 18.11 -27.40 26.22
N THR A 34 17.77 -28.18 27.24
CA THR A 34 17.54 -27.83 28.66
C THR A 34 18.79 -27.83 29.57
N THR A 35 18.77 -26.97 30.62
CA THR A 35 19.21 -27.21 32.04
C THR A 35 20.50 -26.56 32.62
N HIS A 36 20.28 -25.66 33.62
CA HIS A 36 21.05 -25.19 34.81
C HIS A 36 22.52 -24.70 34.68
N ARG A 37 22.97 -23.61 35.34
CA ARG A 37 22.95 -23.32 36.80
C ARG A 37 23.36 -21.86 37.12
N ALA A 38 22.77 -21.39 38.23
CA ALA A 38 22.88 -20.20 39.10
C ALA A 38 24.04 -19.16 39.11
N SER A 39 23.64 -18.00 39.67
CA SER A 39 24.38 -16.90 40.33
C SER A 39 24.83 -15.77 39.37
N THR A 40 24.50 -14.48 39.55
CA THR A 40 24.47 -13.64 40.76
C THR A 40 23.68 -12.34 40.50
N SER A 41 23.16 -11.71 41.56
CA SER A 41 22.37 -10.48 41.57
C SER A 41 23.01 -9.25 40.89
N ALA A 42 22.17 -8.46 40.22
CA ALA A 42 22.24 -7.01 40.25
C ALA A 42 20.84 -6.43 39.98
N SER A 43 20.28 -5.73 40.97
CA SER A 43 19.13 -4.85 40.78
C SER A 43 19.55 -3.71 39.87
N SER A 44 18.93 -3.65 38.69
CA SER A 44 18.89 -2.44 37.87
C SER A 44 17.46 -2.21 37.48
N THR A 45 16.85 -1.21 38.12
CA THR A 45 15.60 -0.60 37.73
C THR A 45 15.61 -0.39 36.21
N PRO A 46 14.67 -0.93 35.42
CA PRO A 46 14.52 -0.48 34.06
C PRO A 46 13.96 0.95 34.14
N SER A 47 14.84 1.93 34.01
CA SER A 47 14.43 3.25 33.52
C SER A 47 13.69 3.00 32.23
N ALA A 48 12.38 3.22 32.24
CA ALA A 48 11.60 3.37 31.03
C ALA A 48 12.18 4.60 30.30
N ALA A 49 13.20 4.37 29.47
CA ALA A 49 13.55 5.29 28.41
C ALA A 49 12.30 5.34 27.54
N GLY A 50 11.53 6.41 27.67
CA GLY A 50 10.42 6.69 26.78
C GLY A 50 10.96 6.60 25.36
N SER A 51 10.55 5.55 24.65
CA SER A 51 10.76 5.45 23.21
C SER A 51 10.00 6.61 22.59
N SER A 52 10.68 7.75 22.50
CA SER A 52 10.30 8.80 21.57
C SER A 52 10.48 8.14 20.21
N ALA A 53 9.38 7.67 19.62
CA ALA A 53 9.40 7.17 18.26
C ALA A 53 9.96 8.32 17.40
N THR A 54 11.20 8.16 16.95
CA THR A 54 11.78 9.09 15.98
C THR A 54 10.83 9.10 14.79
N ALA A 55 10.31 10.27 14.43
CA ALA A 55 9.50 10.40 13.23
C ALA A 55 10.32 9.86 12.06
N ALA A 56 9.72 8.98 11.25
CA ALA A 56 10.36 8.45 10.06
C ALA A 56 10.81 9.61 9.17
N SER A 57 12.01 9.48 8.61
CA SER A 57 12.53 10.45 7.63
C SER A 57 11.65 10.49 6.38
N ASP A 58 11.72 11.59 5.62
CA ASP A 58 10.96 11.74 4.38
C ASP A 58 11.29 10.62 3.37
N ASP A 59 12.56 10.24 3.25
CA ASP A 59 13.00 9.13 2.41
C ASP A 59 12.38 7.79 2.85
N GLU A 60 12.31 7.52 4.16
CA GLU A 60 11.67 6.30 4.69
C GLU A 60 10.16 6.29 4.45
N ARG A 61 9.50 7.45 4.56
CA ARG A 61 8.06 7.60 4.27
C ARG A 61 7.77 7.35 2.80
N VAL A 62 8.59 7.92 1.90
CA VAL A 62 8.49 7.70 0.45
C VAL A 62 8.74 6.24 0.09
N ALA A 63 9.79 5.62 0.63
CA ALA A 63 10.08 4.21 0.40
C ALA A 63 8.95 3.29 0.91
N SER A 64 8.40 3.58 2.09
CA SER A 64 7.27 2.84 2.65
C SER A 64 6.03 2.96 1.78
N PHE A 65 5.72 4.17 1.30
CA PHE A 65 4.62 4.40 0.37
C PHE A 65 4.82 3.64 -0.95
N CYS A 66 6.01 3.71 -1.56
CA CYS A 66 6.28 3.01 -2.81
C CYS A 66 6.16 1.49 -2.66
N ALA A 67 6.64 0.93 -1.55
CA ALA A 67 6.49 -0.50 -1.25
C ALA A 67 5.02 -0.91 -1.07
N ALA A 68 4.23 -0.11 -0.33
CA ALA A 68 2.80 -0.37 -0.15
C ALA A 68 2.02 -0.24 -1.47
N ASN A 69 2.38 0.73 -2.32
CA ASN A 69 1.79 0.93 -3.63
C ASN A 69 2.08 -0.25 -4.58
N ALA A 70 3.31 -0.76 -4.58
CA ALA A 70 3.68 -1.95 -5.34
C ALA A 70 2.91 -3.19 -4.87
N ALA A 71 2.83 -3.41 -3.55
CA ALA A 71 2.07 -4.52 -2.98
C ALA A 71 0.57 -4.47 -3.35
N ALA A 72 -0.02 -3.27 -3.36
CA ALA A 72 -1.41 -3.08 -3.81
C ALA A 72 -1.59 -3.37 -5.31
N ALA A 73 -0.62 -3.01 -6.15
CA ALA A 73 -0.65 -3.36 -7.57
C ALA A 73 -0.54 -4.88 -7.81
N GLU A 74 0.29 -5.58 -7.03
CA GLU A 74 0.43 -7.04 -7.10
C GLU A 74 -0.81 -7.78 -6.59
N ALA A 75 -1.45 -7.29 -5.53
CA ALA A 75 -2.60 -7.93 -4.90
C ALA A 75 -3.82 -8.07 -5.82
N VAL A 76 -3.91 -7.26 -6.89
CA VAL A 76 -4.93 -7.37 -7.94
C VAL A 76 -4.90 -8.74 -8.66
N GLN A 77 -3.79 -9.47 -8.59
CA GLN A 77 -3.67 -10.83 -9.14
C GLN A 77 -4.19 -11.92 -8.17
N GLY A 78 -4.50 -11.53 -6.94
CA GLY A 78 -4.85 -12.41 -5.83
C GLY A 78 -6.36 -12.54 -5.58
N ASP A 79 -6.69 -12.76 -4.31
CA ASP A 79 -8.06 -12.77 -3.81
C ASP A 79 -8.45 -11.41 -3.22
N VAL A 80 -9.76 -11.25 -2.98
CA VAL A 80 -10.34 -10.03 -2.41
C VAL A 80 -9.75 -9.72 -1.03
N ALA A 81 -9.48 -10.72 -0.19
CA ALA A 81 -8.91 -10.51 1.14
C ALA A 81 -7.48 -9.92 1.08
N GLY A 82 -6.65 -10.42 0.16
CA GLY A 82 -5.31 -9.92 -0.12
C GLY A 82 -5.34 -8.48 -0.63
N ASP A 83 -6.23 -8.18 -1.58
CA ASP A 83 -6.37 -6.83 -2.15
C ASP A 83 -6.87 -5.81 -1.11
N ILE A 84 -7.82 -6.20 -0.25
CA ILE A 84 -8.27 -5.37 0.87
C ILE A 84 -7.09 -5.02 1.80
N THR A 85 -6.29 -6.01 2.17
CA THR A 85 -5.15 -5.81 3.09
C THR A 85 -4.11 -4.89 2.46
N ALA A 86 -3.79 -5.10 1.19
CA ALA A 86 -2.80 -4.29 0.47
C ALA A 86 -3.26 -2.84 0.29
N ARG A 87 -4.54 -2.61 -0.06
CA ARG A 87 -5.11 -1.26 -0.21
C ARG A 87 -5.23 -0.50 1.10
N GLN A 88 -5.51 -1.18 2.21
CA GLN A 88 -5.48 -0.55 3.54
C GLN A 88 -4.08 -0.03 3.86
N ARG A 89 -3.05 -0.85 3.64
CA ARG A 89 -1.64 -0.43 3.83
C ARG A 89 -1.26 0.70 2.89
N GLN A 90 -1.71 0.65 1.63
CA GLN A 90 -1.50 1.73 0.68
C GLN A 90 -2.12 3.05 1.18
N ALA A 91 -3.38 3.03 1.62
CA ALA A 91 -4.05 4.21 2.15
C ALA A 91 -3.35 4.74 3.43
N GLU A 92 -2.94 3.87 4.33
CA GLU A 92 -2.18 4.23 5.54
C GLU A 92 -0.83 4.88 5.18
N ALA A 93 -0.08 4.28 4.25
CA ALA A 93 1.20 4.81 3.81
C ALA A 93 1.04 6.14 3.07
N THR A 94 -0.01 6.33 2.26
CA THR A 94 -0.32 7.63 1.63
C THR A 94 -0.62 8.69 2.68
N ARG A 95 -1.38 8.38 3.73
CA ARG A 95 -1.61 9.34 4.83
C ARG A 95 -0.34 9.65 5.60
N ALA A 96 0.51 8.65 5.84
CA ALA A 96 1.82 8.84 6.45
C ALA A 96 2.75 9.68 5.57
N LEU A 97 2.56 9.69 4.24
CA LEU A 97 3.31 10.50 3.28
C LEU A 97 2.92 11.98 3.32
N LEU A 98 1.82 12.39 3.95
CA LEU A 98 1.36 13.80 3.96
C LEU A 98 2.08 14.68 4.99
N PRO A 99 2.43 15.94 4.65
CA PRO A 99 2.47 16.49 3.28
C PRO A 99 3.55 15.78 2.47
N VAL A 100 3.31 15.63 1.16
CA VAL A 100 4.22 14.92 0.25
C VAL A 100 5.56 15.66 0.19
N PRO A 101 6.70 15.02 0.52
CA PRO A 101 8.00 15.66 0.53
C PRO A 101 8.37 16.25 -0.83
N ASP A 102 8.96 17.45 -0.82
CA ASP A 102 9.46 18.17 -2.00
C ASP A 102 8.45 18.32 -3.16
N ALA A 103 7.14 18.31 -2.84
CA ALA A 103 6.08 18.41 -3.84
C ALA A 103 5.16 19.62 -3.61
N ASP A 104 4.55 20.10 -4.69
CA ASP A 104 3.58 21.19 -4.64
C ASP A 104 2.31 20.79 -3.87
N SER A 105 1.54 21.78 -3.41
CA SER A 105 0.29 21.57 -2.66
C SER A 105 -0.72 20.68 -3.39
N ASP A 106 -0.76 20.77 -4.72
CA ASP A 106 -1.66 19.98 -5.57
C ASP A 106 -1.35 18.48 -5.50
N VAL A 107 -0.08 18.11 -5.30
CA VAL A 107 0.35 16.71 -5.13
C VAL A 107 -0.10 16.18 -3.77
N SER A 108 -0.02 17.00 -2.73
CA SER A 108 -0.52 16.63 -1.40
C SER A 108 -2.05 16.51 -1.37
N ALA A 109 -2.78 17.42 -2.03
CA ALA A 109 -4.23 17.32 -2.19
C ALA A 109 -4.62 16.06 -3.00
N GLY A 110 -3.85 15.74 -4.05
CA GLY A 110 -4.01 14.51 -4.80
C GLY A 110 -3.77 13.24 -3.97
N ALA A 111 -2.77 13.25 -3.08
CA ALA A 111 -2.49 12.15 -2.16
C ALA A 111 -3.64 11.90 -1.17
N GLU A 112 -4.27 12.96 -0.65
CA GLU A 112 -5.47 12.82 0.20
C GLU A 112 -6.61 12.12 -0.54
N LYS A 113 -6.87 12.53 -1.79
CA LYS A 113 -7.88 11.89 -2.65
C LYS A 113 -7.52 10.46 -2.98
N PHE A 114 -6.25 10.15 -3.18
CA PHE A 114 -5.76 8.79 -3.41
C PHE A 114 -6.01 7.87 -2.21
N ALA A 115 -5.74 8.35 -0.99
CA ALA A 115 -6.05 7.60 0.23
C ALA A 115 -7.56 7.34 0.36
N ALA A 116 -8.40 8.34 0.10
CA ALA A 116 -9.86 8.19 0.12
C ALA A 116 -10.37 7.21 -0.95
N ALA A 117 -9.80 7.26 -2.16
CA ALA A 117 -10.11 6.33 -3.25
C ALA A 117 -9.76 4.87 -2.89
N ALA A 118 -8.63 4.66 -2.20
CA ALA A 118 -8.25 3.34 -1.69
C ALA A 118 -9.24 2.84 -0.62
N ASP A 119 -9.70 3.69 0.30
CA ASP A 119 -10.73 3.33 1.29
C ASP A 119 -12.06 2.96 0.64
N GLU A 120 -12.50 3.72 -0.36
CA GLU A 120 -13.72 3.45 -1.12
C GLU A 120 -13.63 2.09 -1.81
N THR A 121 -12.49 1.81 -2.44
CA THR A 121 -12.23 0.51 -3.09
C THR A 121 -12.30 -0.63 -2.08
N VAL A 122 -11.71 -0.46 -0.88
CA VAL A 122 -11.82 -1.42 0.23
C VAL A 122 -13.27 -1.63 0.66
N ALA A 123 -14.07 -0.56 0.75
CA ALA A 123 -15.49 -0.66 1.11
C ALA A 123 -16.29 -1.46 0.08
N ILE A 124 -16.01 -1.27 -1.22
CA ILE A 124 -16.63 -2.05 -2.29
C ILE A 124 -16.18 -3.51 -2.21
N LEU A 125 -14.88 -3.78 -2.06
CA LEU A 125 -14.32 -5.13 -1.99
C LEU A 125 -14.91 -5.96 -0.83
N ARG A 126 -15.17 -5.35 0.33
CA ARG A 126 -15.79 -6.01 1.49
C ARG A 126 -17.18 -6.58 1.23
N THR A 127 -17.81 -6.23 0.13
CA THR A 127 -19.13 -6.77 -0.26
C THR A 127 -19.05 -8.09 -1.02
N PHE A 128 -17.84 -8.52 -1.40
CA PHE A 128 -17.61 -9.79 -2.08
C PHE A 128 -17.04 -10.83 -1.11
N PRO A 129 -17.19 -12.14 -1.41
CA PRO A 129 -16.55 -13.18 -0.63
C PRO A 129 -15.02 -13.01 -0.64
N PRO A 130 -14.33 -13.11 0.52
CA PRO A 130 -12.91 -12.83 0.65
C PRO A 130 -12.00 -13.71 -0.23
N GLU A 131 -12.44 -14.92 -0.55
CA GLU A 131 -11.75 -15.90 -1.39
C GLU A 131 -11.98 -15.71 -2.90
N SER A 132 -12.87 -14.79 -3.28
CA SER A 132 -13.15 -14.48 -4.69
C SER A 132 -11.91 -13.87 -5.34
N LYS A 133 -11.68 -14.17 -6.62
CA LYS A 133 -10.60 -13.52 -7.36
C LYS A 133 -10.97 -12.08 -7.66
N VAL A 134 -9.97 -11.19 -7.52
CA VAL A 134 -10.13 -9.77 -7.88
C VAL A 134 -10.53 -9.63 -9.35
N SER A 135 -10.03 -10.50 -10.23
CA SER A 135 -10.40 -10.57 -11.64
C SER A 135 -11.89 -10.79 -11.89
N ASP A 136 -12.57 -11.48 -10.99
CA ASP A 136 -13.97 -11.86 -11.17
C ASP A 136 -14.91 -10.73 -10.73
N VAL A 137 -14.45 -9.89 -9.79
CA VAL A 137 -15.24 -8.80 -9.19
C VAL A 137 -14.86 -7.43 -9.74
N GLY A 138 -13.70 -7.28 -10.37
CA GLY A 138 -13.18 -5.98 -10.83
C GLY A 138 -14.04 -5.27 -11.88
N THR A 139 -14.91 -6.01 -12.58
CA THR A 139 -15.86 -5.44 -13.55
C THR A 139 -17.20 -5.01 -12.93
N ASP A 140 -17.36 -5.16 -11.61
CA ASP A 140 -18.58 -4.74 -10.93
C ASP A 140 -18.83 -3.23 -11.15
N PRO A 141 -20.07 -2.83 -11.52
CA PRO A 141 -20.40 -1.45 -11.80
C PRO A 141 -20.11 -0.47 -10.66
N ARG A 142 -20.00 -0.93 -9.41
CA ARG A 142 -19.66 -0.10 -8.26
C ARG A 142 -18.24 0.43 -8.34
N PHE A 143 -17.29 -0.36 -8.86
CA PHE A 143 -15.95 0.15 -9.15
C PHE A 143 -16.00 1.19 -10.27
N LEU A 144 -16.73 0.93 -11.36
CA LEU A 144 -16.84 1.84 -12.50
C LEU A 144 -17.51 3.18 -12.16
N GLN A 145 -18.40 3.18 -11.16
CA GLN A 145 -19.14 4.37 -10.71
C GLN A 145 -18.49 5.08 -9.51
N SER A 146 -17.43 4.50 -8.96
CA SER A 146 -16.73 5.03 -7.78
C SER A 146 -16.19 6.44 -7.98
N ASP A 147 -16.06 7.18 -6.88
CA ASP A 147 -15.41 8.48 -6.86
C ASP A 147 -13.93 8.33 -7.24
N ALA A 148 -13.28 7.23 -6.84
CA ALA A 148 -11.94 6.85 -7.27
C ALA A 148 -11.77 6.88 -8.81
N MET A 149 -12.67 6.22 -9.54
CA MET A 149 -12.62 6.19 -11.02
C MET A 149 -12.91 7.57 -11.63
N ARG A 150 -13.82 8.35 -11.03
CA ARG A 150 -14.12 9.71 -11.48
C ARG A 150 -12.93 10.66 -11.28
N ALA A 151 -12.28 10.56 -10.12
CA ALA A 151 -11.11 11.35 -9.77
C ALA A 151 -9.95 11.03 -10.71
N ALA A 152 -9.64 9.74 -10.92
CA ALA A 152 -8.60 9.32 -11.86
C ALA A 152 -8.83 9.85 -13.29
N ALA A 153 -10.10 9.94 -13.73
CA ALA A 153 -10.44 10.37 -15.08
C ALA A 153 -10.36 11.89 -15.29
N SER A 154 -10.59 12.71 -14.26
CA SER A 154 -10.86 14.14 -14.46
C SER A 154 -10.23 15.10 -13.46
N ASP A 155 -9.76 14.61 -12.32
CA ASP A 155 -9.23 15.45 -11.24
C ASP A 155 -7.77 15.82 -11.51
N ALA A 156 -7.45 17.11 -11.45
CA ALA A 156 -6.09 17.60 -11.74
C ALA A 156 -5.11 17.26 -10.62
N GLU A 157 -5.50 17.42 -9.36
CA GLU A 157 -4.69 17.13 -8.18
C GLU A 157 -4.41 15.62 -8.09
N TYR A 158 -5.43 14.78 -8.31
CA TYR A 158 -5.26 13.34 -8.35
C TYR A 158 -4.25 12.91 -9.43
N ARG A 159 -4.34 13.49 -10.64
CA ARG A 159 -3.38 13.21 -11.72
C ARG A 159 -1.98 13.73 -11.43
N ALA A 160 -1.86 14.88 -10.74
CA ALA A 160 -0.57 15.40 -10.30
C ALA A 160 0.09 14.43 -9.31
N PHE A 161 -0.67 13.89 -8.35
CA PHE A 161 -0.17 12.86 -7.47
C PHE A 161 0.22 11.58 -8.21
N LEU A 162 -0.62 11.07 -9.13
CA LEU A 162 -0.24 9.91 -9.95
C LEU A 162 1.06 10.13 -10.74
N ALA A 163 1.26 11.32 -11.32
CA ALA A 163 2.49 11.65 -12.03
C ALA A 163 3.69 11.66 -11.08
N TRP A 164 3.53 12.19 -9.86
CA TRP A 164 4.55 12.12 -8.81
C TRP A 164 4.87 10.68 -8.41
N VAL A 165 3.85 9.82 -8.20
CA VAL A 165 4.04 8.40 -7.87
C VAL A 165 4.84 7.69 -8.97
N LEU A 166 4.50 7.94 -10.23
CA LEU A 166 5.21 7.38 -11.38
C LEU A 166 6.67 7.84 -11.42
N GLN A 167 6.92 9.14 -11.20
CA GLN A 167 8.28 9.68 -11.21
C GLN A 167 9.11 9.12 -10.05
N THR A 168 8.56 9.11 -8.83
CA THR A 168 9.29 8.78 -7.60
C THR A 168 9.45 7.28 -7.41
N CYS A 169 8.37 6.51 -7.54
CA CYS A 169 8.44 5.07 -7.24
C CYS A 169 9.08 4.24 -8.35
N MET A 170 9.19 4.75 -9.59
CA MET A 170 9.90 4.04 -10.67
C MET A 170 11.40 4.38 -10.73
N THR A 171 11.83 5.53 -10.22
CA THR A 171 13.26 5.89 -10.18
C THR A 171 14.02 5.28 -9.01
N THR A 172 13.31 4.81 -7.99
CA THR A 172 13.90 4.30 -6.74
C THR A 172 14.08 2.78 -6.76
N GLN A 173 13.92 2.13 -7.92
CA GLN A 173 14.16 0.71 -8.14
C GLN A 173 15.53 0.44 -8.79
#